data_AF-A0A524HTW6-F1
#
_entry.id   AF-A0A524HTW6-F1
#
_cell.length_a   1.000
_cell.length_b   1.000
_cell.length_c   1.000
_cell.angle_alpha   90.00
_cell.angle_beta   90.00
_cell.angle_gamma   90.00
#
_symmetry.space_group_name_H-M   'P 1'
#
loop_
_entity.id
_entity.type
_entity.pdbx_description
1 polymer ?
#
loop_
_entity_poly.entity_id
_entity_poly.type
_entity_poly.pdbx_seq_one_letter_code
_entity_poly.pdbx_strand_id
1 'polypeptide(L)'
;LVVMYSINVFLDFSLAQLGMCLHWLKTPAPHRGKKLTINLIGLLMSMSILAVTVAIKFKEGGWITLVITLSFVAVCVLVRRHYNRVKGMMKRLDDVLVQVQQMTGKHAPPVKDASAPTAVLFVRNFGGLGIHSFLNIHRIFPNYFKNFVFISVGVVDWKNFKGAEEVKNLESHIAGELEKYVRLSNNFGFHAESIHSVEVDTLAEVEARCEEIQRKYNKAVFFVGKLVFEEENVFTRFLHNQTAFSIQRILQFKGIPSIILPIRVIKTVK
;
A
#
# COMPACT_ATOMS: atom_id res chain seq x y z
N LEU A 1 -34.93 11.28 18.21
CA LEU A 1 -34.12 11.68 17.03
C LEU A 1 -33.34 12.98 17.26
N VAL A 2 -34.01 14.10 17.57
CA VAL A 2 -33.38 15.43 17.74
C VAL A 2 -32.27 15.42 18.80
N VAL A 3 -32.51 14.81 19.96
CA VAL A 3 -31.52 14.74 21.06
C VAL A 3 -30.24 14.00 20.65
N MET A 4 -30.37 12.85 19.98
CA MET A 4 -29.22 12.08 19.51
C MET A 4 -28.45 12.81 18.41
N TYR A 5 -29.15 13.53 17.52
CA TYR A 5 -28.53 14.36 16.50
C TYR A 5 -27.70 15.50 17.12
N SER A 6 -28.27 16.23 18.08
CA SER A 6 -27.57 17.32 18.76
C SER A 6 -26.30 16.85 19.47
N ILE A 7 -26.34 15.69 20.16
CA ILE A 7 -25.17 15.10 20.82
C ILE A 7 -24.05 14.80 19.82
N ASN A 8 -24.38 14.18 18.68
CA ASN A 8 -23.39 13.89 17.64
C ASN A 8 -22.78 15.16 17.05
N VAL A 9 -23.59 16.17 16.75
CA VAL A 9 -23.08 17.45 16.20
C VAL A 9 -22.08 18.10 17.15
N PHE A 10 -22.40 18.19 18.45
CA PHE A 10 -21.47 18.77 19.42
C PHE A 10 -20.22 17.91 19.63
N LEU A 11 -20.37 16.58 19.60
CA LEU A 11 -19.25 15.65 19.69
C LEU A 11 -18.30 15.78 18.48
N ASP A 12 -18.83 15.90 17.26
CA ASP A 12 -18.06 16.13 16.05
C ASP A 12 -17.34 17.48 16.09
N PHE A 13 -18.02 18.54 16.56
CA PHE A 13 -17.39 19.85 16.77
C PHE A 13 -16.26 19.77 17.81
N SER A 14 -16.47 19.10 18.94
CA SER A 14 -15.42 18.92 19.95
C SER A 14 -14.23 18.13 19.40
N LEU A 15 -14.46 17.06 18.65
CA LEU A 15 -13.39 16.28 18.02
C LEU A 15 -12.63 17.10 16.96
N ALA A 16 -13.32 17.89 16.15
CA ALA A 16 -12.71 18.75 15.13
C ALA A 16 -11.84 19.85 15.77
N GLN A 17 -12.35 20.52 16.80
CA GLN A 17 -11.61 21.55 17.54
C GLN A 17 -10.39 20.96 18.26
N LEU A 18 -10.54 19.78 18.88
CA LEU A 18 -9.43 19.04 19.49
C LEU A 18 -8.37 18.66 18.45
N GLY A 19 -8.79 18.18 17.27
CA GLY A 19 -7.92 17.85 16.15
C GLY A 19 -7.13 19.06 15.64
N MET A 20 -7.77 20.22 15.52
CA MET A 20 -7.12 21.47 15.15
C MET A 20 -6.14 21.96 16.22
N CYS A 21 -6.49 21.87 17.50
CA CYS A 21 -5.56 22.18 18.60
C CYS A 21 -4.30 21.30 18.52
N LEU A 22 -4.45 19.98 18.36
CA LEU A 22 -3.33 19.05 18.20
C LEU A 22 -2.51 19.33 16.93
N HIS A 23 -3.17 19.72 15.84
CA HIS A 23 -2.50 20.10 14.59
C HIS A 23 -1.63 21.35 14.77
N TRP A 24 -2.17 22.42 15.35
CA TRP A 24 -1.40 23.64 15.62
C TRP A 24 -0.29 23.42 16.65
N LEU A 25 -0.42 22.48 17.58
CA LEU A 25 0.68 22.13 18.48
C LEU A 25 1.85 21.45 17.77
N LYS A 26 1.59 20.63 16.74
CA LYS A 26 2.60 19.85 16.01
C LYS A 26 3.20 20.59 14.81
N THR A 27 2.42 21.43 14.13
CA THR A 27 2.85 22.10 12.89
C THR A 27 3.35 23.52 13.21
N PRO A 28 4.61 23.87 12.89
CA PRO A 28 5.07 25.25 12.99
C PRO A 28 4.38 26.11 11.92
N ALA A 29 3.72 27.19 12.33
CA ALA A 29 3.01 28.08 11.43
C ALA A 29 2.99 29.52 11.98
N PRO A 30 2.94 30.54 11.10
CA PRO A 30 2.78 31.92 11.53
C PRO A 30 1.42 32.10 12.25
N HIS A 31 1.42 32.88 13.33
CA HIS A 31 0.23 33.16 14.17
C HIS A 31 -0.42 31.94 14.85
N ARG A 32 0.34 30.85 15.05
CA ARG A 32 -0.10 29.62 15.72
C ARG A 32 -0.77 29.86 17.08
N GLY A 33 -0.25 30.78 17.89
CA GLY A 33 -0.81 31.11 19.21
C GLY A 33 -2.25 31.62 19.13
N LYS A 34 -2.54 32.57 18.23
CA LYS A 34 -3.89 33.12 18.04
C LYS A 34 -4.86 32.08 17.48
N LYS A 35 -4.41 31.24 16.55
CA LYS A 35 -5.25 30.16 16.00
C LYS A 35 -5.53 29.08 17.04
N LEU A 36 -4.55 28.77 17.90
CA LEU A 36 -4.72 27.82 18.98
C LEU A 36 -5.71 28.31 20.03
N THR A 37 -5.65 29.58 20.45
CA THR A 37 -6.59 30.12 21.43
C THR A 37 -8.02 30.13 20.93
N ILE A 38 -8.26 30.49 19.66
CA ILE A 38 -9.60 30.45 19.06
C ILE A 38 -10.17 29.02 19.07
N ASN A 39 -9.37 28.05 18.62
CA ASN A 39 -9.83 26.65 18.59
C ASN A 39 -10.00 26.07 20.01
N LEU A 40 -9.19 26.51 20.98
CA LEU A 40 -9.32 26.09 22.38
C LEU A 40 -10.61 26.62 23.02
N ILE A 41 -10.97 27.87 22.76
CA ILE A 41 -12.24 28.46 23.23
C ILE A 41 -13.42 27.70 22.60
N GLY A 42 -13.37 27.44 21.29
CA GLY A 42 -14.39 26.64 20.60
C GLY A 42 -14.49 25.21 21.14
N LEU A 43 -13.36 24.59 21.49
CA LEU A 43 -13.32 23.28 22.14
C LEU A 43 -14.00 23.32 23.51
N LEU A 44 -13.69 24.31 24.34
CA LEU A 44 -14.28 24.45 25.69
C LEU A 44 -15.80 24.68 25.62
N MET A 45 -16.26 25.54 24.71
CA MET A 45 -17.69 25.79 24.53
C MET A 45 -18.44 24.55 24.01
N SER A 46 -17.90 23.85 23.01
CA SER A 46 -18.55 22.64 22.48
C SER A 46 -18.56 21.51 23.52
N MET A 47 -17.47 21.32 24.26
CA MET A 47 -17.36 20.31 25.31
C MET A 47 -18.32 20.59 26.48
N SER A 48 -18.50 21.86 26.88
CA SER A 48 -19.41 22.20 27.97
C SER A 48 -20.87 21.94 27.58
N ILE A 49 -21.28 22.33 26.37
CA ILE A 49 -22.63 22.08 25.86
C ILE A 49 -22.87 20.57 25.72
N LEU A 50 -21.89 19.82 25.20
CA LEU A 50 -21.96 18.37 25.12
C LEU A 50 -22.15 17.73 26.50
N ALA A 51 -21.35 18.14 27.49
CA ALA A 51 -21.41 17.61 28.86
C ALA A 51 -22.77 17.88 29.51
N VAL A 52 -23.28 19.11 29.42
CA VAL A 52 -24.60 19.47 29.97
C VAL A 52 -25.72 18.69 29.28
N THR A 53 -25.67 18.58 27.95
CA THR A 53 -26.68 17.85 27.17
C THR A 53 -26.71 16.37 27.53
N VAL A 54 -25.53 15.73 27.64
CA VAL A 54 -25.39 14.33 28.05
C VAL A 54 -25.88 14.13 29.48
N ALA A 55 -25.57 15.05 30.40
CA ALA A 55 -26.01 14.95 31.80
C ALA A 55 -27.53 15.03 31.94
N ILE A 56 -28.18 15.99 31.27
CA ILE A 56 -29.64 16.15 31.30
C ILE A 56 -30.33 14.94 30.66
N LYS A 57 -29.76 14.43 29.55
CA LYS A 57 -30.38 13.38 28.73
C LYS A 57 -29.79 11.99 29.00
N PHE A 58 -29.21 11.79 30.18
CA PHE A 58 -28.57 10.54 30.55
C PHE A 58 -29.57 9.36 30.54
N LYS A 59 -30.79 9.59 31.07
CA LYS A 59 -31.86 8.58 31.10
C LYS A 59 -32.51 8.31 29.74
N GLU A 60 -32.43 9.25 28.81
CA GLU A 60 -32.98 9.13 27.45
C GLU A 60 -32.01 8.43 26.47
N GLY A 61 -30.86 7.93 26.97
CA GLY A 61 -29.88 7.20 26.18
C GLY A 61 -28.81 8.06 25.51
N GLY A 62 -28.59 9.31 25.96
CA GLY A 62 -27.55 10.19 25.41
C GLY A 62 -26.13 9.61 25.51
N TRP A 63 -25.87 8.77 26.52
CA TRP A 63 -24.59 8.07 26.68
C TRP A 63 -24.37 7.00 25.60
N ILE A 64 -25.43 6.37 25.08
CA ILE A 64 -25.34 5.31 24.07
C ILE A 64 -24.79 5.89 22.76
N THR A 65 -25.31 7.04 22.34
CA THR A 65 -24.84 7.75 21.14
C THR A 65 -23.36 8.09 21.25
N LEU A 66 -22.94 8.61 22.41
CA LEU A 66 -21.54 8.94 22.69
C LEU A 66 -20.64 7.71 22.56
N VAL A 67 -21.04 6.57 23.17
CA VAL A 67 -20.28 5.31 23.11
C VAL A 67 -20.16 4.77 21.68
N ILE A 68 -21.25 4.77 20.90
CA ILE A 68 -21.25 4.28 19.52
C ILE A 68 -20.31 5.11 18.65
N THR A 69 -20.42 6.43 18.71
CA THR A 69 -19.59 7.32 17.87
C THR A 69 -18.12 7.25 18.26
N LEU A 70 -17.79 7.25 19.56
CA LEU A 70 -16.40 7.08 20.03
C LEU A 70 -15.82 5.71 19.67
N SER A 71 -16.61 4.64 19.74
CA SER A 71 -16.20 3.30 19.31
C SER A 71 -15.85 3.29 17.82
N PHE A 72 -16.69 3.86 16.97
CA PHE A 72 -16.43 3.95 15.53
C PHE A 72 -15.16 4.76 15.22
N VAL A 73 -14.98 5.90 15.89
CA VAL A 73 -13.75 6.71 15.78
C VAL A 73 -12.53 5.91 16.23
N ALA A 74 -12.62 5.15 17.33
CA ALA A 74 -11.54 4.30 17.81
C ALA A 74 -11.14 3.21 16.80
N VAL A 75 -12.12 2.57 16.16
CA VAL A 75 -11.88 1.60 15.07
C VAL A 75 -11.14 2.27 13.91
N CYS A 76 -11.60 3.43 13.43
CA CYS A 76 -10.93 4.18 12.37
C CYS A 76 -9.49 4.55 12.74
N VAL A 77 -9.24 4.95 13.99
CA VAL A 77 -7.89 5.26 14.49
C VAL A 77 -7.02 4.01 14.56
N LEU A 78 -7.56 2.87 15.01
CA LEU A 78 -6.85 1.59 15.04
C LEU A 78 -6.42 1.15 13.62
N VAL A 79 -7.35 1.23 12.66
CA VAL A 79 -7.09 0.96 11.24
C VAL A 79 -5.96 1.87 10.73
N ARG A 80 -6.06 3.19 10.96
CA ARG A 80 -5.02 4.15 10.54
C ARG A 80 -3.66 3.85 11.19
N ARG A 81 -3.63 3.51 12.48
CA ARG A 81 -2.39 3.12 13.18
C ARG A 81 -1.79 1.85 12.58
N HIS A 82 -2.64 0.88 12.22
CA HIS A 82 -2.20 -0.35 11.55
C HIS A 82 -1.52 -0.05 10.21
N TYR A 83 -2.18 0.72 9.33
CA TYR A 83 -1.59 1.12 8.04
C TYR A 83 -0.26 1.87 8.20
N ASN A 84 -0.16 2.77 9.18
CA ASN A 84 1.08 3.49 9.46
C ASN A 84 2.20 2.56 9.95
N ARG A 85 1.89 1.57 10.80
CA ARG A 85 2.86 0.57 11.26
C ARG A 85 3.35 -0.29 10.10
N VAL A 86 2.46 -0.71 9.20
CA VAL A 86 2.81 -1.47 7.99
C VAL A 86 3.72 -0.66 7.06
N LYS A 87 3.41 0.63 6.85
CA LYS A 87 4.26 1.53 6.06
C LYS A 87 5.65 1.68 6.66
N GLY A 88 5.77 1.73 7.99
CA GLY A 88 7.05 1.76 8.70
C GLY A 88 7.86 0.47 8.55
N MET A 89 7.19 -0.70 8.53
CA MET A 89 7.85 -1.99 8.30
C MET A 89 8.37 -2.10 6.86
N MET A 90 7.63 -1.62 5.87
CA MET A 90 8.06 -1.62 4.46
C MET A 90 9.33 -0.79 4.24
N LYS A 91 9.43 0.40 4.87
CA LYS A 91 10.63 1.27 4.77
C LYS A 91 11.93 0.61 5.21
N ARG A 92 11.90 -0.39 6.10
CA ARG A 92 13.11 -1.10 6.56
C ARG A 92 13.63 -2.09 5.53
N LEU A 93 12.77 -2.66 4.69
CA LEU A 93 13.24 -3.47 3.58
C LEU A 93 13.97 -2.59 2.54
N ASP A 94 13.72 -1.28 2.55
CA ASP A 94 14.45 -0.30 1.73
C ASP A 94 15.86 0.04 2.28
N ASP A 95 16.25 -0.44 3.47
CA ASP A 95 17.65 -0.31 3.94
C ASP A 95 18.53 -1.44 3.37
N VAL A 96 17.96 -2.63 3.13
CA VAL A 96 18.63 -3.77 2.48
C VAL A 96 19.01 -3.44 1.03
N LEU A 97 18.20 -2.60 0.37
CA LEU A 97 18.44 -2.02 -0.95
C LEU A 97 19.84 -1.40 -1.10
N VAL A 98 20.23 -0.56 -0.14
CA VAL A 98 21.49 0.21 -0.21
C VAL A 98 22.68 -0.74 -0.18
N GLN A 99 22.60 -1.79 0.63
CA GLN A 99 23.67 -2.80 0.73
C GLN A 99 23.78 -3.65 -0.54
N VAL A 100 22.66 -4.08 -1.12
CA VAL A 100 22.66 -4.89 -2.35
C VAL A 100 23.22 -4.10 -3.54
N GLN A 101 22.81 -2.84 -3.69
CA GLN A 101 23.28 -1.99 -4.79
C GLN A 101 24.78 -1.67 -4.69
N GLN A 102 25.35 -1.68 -3.47
CA GLN A 102 26.80 -1.53 -3.24
C GLN A 102 27.61 -2.79 -3.61
N MET A 103 26.99 -3.98 -3.61
CA MET A 103 27.68 -5.25 -3.89
C MET A 103 27.65 -5.65 -5.38
N THR A 104 26.81 -5.03 -6.21
CA THR A 104 26.67 -5.41 -7.62
C THR A 104 27.60 -4.60 -8.53
N GLY A 105 28.45 -5.27 -9.31
CA GLY A 105 29.21 -4.66 -10.40
C GLY A 105 28.30 -4.21 -11.56
N LYS A 106 28.73 -3.20 -12.33
CA LYS A 106 28.05 -2.82 -13.57
C LYS A 106 28.32 -3.88 -14.65
N HIS A 107 27.38 -4.81 -14.83
CA HIS A 107 27.42 -5.77 -15.92
C HIS A 107 26.64 -5.21 -17.13
N ALA A 108 27.12 -5.51 -18.34
CA ALA A 108 26.36 -5.20 -19.56
C ALA A 108 25.07 -6.05 -19.57
N PRO A 109 23.93 -5.50 -20.06
CA PRO A 109 22.69 -6.25 -20.15
C PRO A 109 22.89 -7.52 -21.00
N PRO A 110 22.60 -8.71 -20.46
CA PRO A 110 22.65 -9.94 -21.25
C PRO A 110 21.65 -9.89 -22.41
N VAL A 111 21.94 -10.62 -23.48
CA VAL A 111 21.03 -10.74 -24.63
C VAL A 111 19.77 -11.51 -24.22
N LYS A 112 18.60 -11.05 -24.70
CA LYS A 112 17.30 -11.70 -24.49
C LYS A 112 17.29 -13.11 -25.08
N ASP A 113 16.92 -14.11 -24.29
CA ASP A 113 16.61 -15.46 -24.77
C ASP A 113 15.15 -15.82 -24.49
N ALA A 114 14.28 -15.71 -25.51
CA ALA A 114 12.86 -15.98 -25.36
C ALA A 114 12.50 -17.45 -25.04
N SER A 115 13.45 -18.38 -25.25
CA SER A 115 13.26 -19.81 -25.04
C SER A 115 13.70 -20.29 -23.66
N ALA A 116 14.52 -19.49 -22.97
CA ALA A 116 14.98 -19.74 -21.61
C ALA A 116 13.88 -19.49 -20.56
N PRO A 117 13.97 -20.10 -19.36
CA PRO A 117 13.04 -19.83 -18.28
C PRO A 117 13.02 -18.35 -17.87
N THR A 118 11.82 -17.79 -17.81
CA THR A 118 11.58 -16.37 -17.50
C THR A 118 10.78 -16.24 -16.21
N ALA A 119 11.31 -15.50 -15.24
CA ALA A 119 10.59 -15.15 -14.02
C ALA A 119 9.85 -13.83 -14.21
N VAL A 120 8.52 -13.85 -14.05
CA VAL A 120 7.68 -12.66 -14.17
C VAL A 120 7.24 -12.23 -12.79
N LEU A 121 7.58 -11.01 -12.36
CA LEU A 121 7.26 -10.50 -11.03
C LEU A 121 6.26 -9.34 -11.10
N PHE A 122 5.18 -9.46 -10.34
CA PHE A 122 4.30 -8.32 -10.07
C PHE A 122 4.91 -7.44 -8.98
N VAL A 123 5.17 -6.17 -9.33
CA VAL A 123 5.73 -5.17 -8.42
C VAL A 123 4.88 -3.91 -8.49
N ARG A 124 4.64 -3.28 -7.34
CA ARG A 124 3.85 -2.04 -7.28
C ARG A 124 4.72 -0.79 -7.37
N ASN A 125 5.87 -0.82 -6.70
CA ASN A 125 6.87 0.23 -6.65
C ASN A 125 8.25 -0.39 -6.47
N PHE A 126 9.32 0.39 -6.69
CA PHE A 126 10.65 -0.03 -6.31
C PHE A 126 10.79 0.02 -4.79
N GLY A 127 11.11 -1.12 -4.20
CA GLY A 127 11.19 -1.24 -2.75
C GLY A 127 11.56 -2.64 -2.34
N GLY A 128 11.79 -2.81 -1.04
CA GLY A 128 12.39 -4.04 -0.55
C GLY A 128 11.51 -5.30 -0.69
N LEU A 129 10.19 -5.19 -0.89
CA LEU A 129 9.34 -6.36 -1.18
C LEU A 129 9.62 -6.99 -2.55
N GLY A 130 9.70 -6.18 -3.60
CA GLY A 130 9.99 -6.69 -4.95
C GLY A 130 11.41 -7.24 -5.04
N ILE A 131 12.35 -6.61 -4.33
CA ILE A 131 13.75 -7.05 -4.29
C ILE A 131 13.92 -8.31 -3.49
N HIS A 132 13.27 -8.41 -2.33
CA HIS A 132 13.27 -9.65 -1.57
C HIS A 132 12.68 -10.78 -2.42
N SER A 133 11.64 -10.52 -3.20
CA SER A 133 11.07 -11.51 -4.12
C SER A 133 12.08 -11.92 -5.20
N PHE A 134 12.73 -10.95 -5.86
CA PHE A 134 13.79 -11.18 -6.85
C PHE A 134 14.95 -12.00 -6.29
N LEU A 135 15.52 -11.60 -5.16
CA LEU A 135 16.64 -12.31 -4.51
C LEU A 135 16.23 -13.69 -4.01
N ASN A 136 15.00 -13.84 -3.52
CA ASN A 136 14.50 -15.13 -3.05
C ASN A 136 14.27 -16.10 -4.21
N ILE A 137 13.85 -15.63 -5.39
CA ILE A 137 13.80 -16.46 -6.60
C ILE A 137 15.19 -17.00 -6.93
N HIS A 138 16.22 -16.14 -6.87
CA HIS A 138 17.60 -16.58 -7.10
C HIS A 138 18.07 -17.60 -6.06
N ARG A 139 17.68 -17.41 -4.79
CA ARG A 139 18.01 -18.34 -3.70
C ARG A 139 17.31 -19.71 -3.84
N ILE A 140 16.05 -19.73 -4.24
CA ILE A 140 15.24 -20.96 -4.35
C ILE A 140 15.54 -21.70 -5.67
N PHE A 141 15.74 -20.96 -6.76
CA PHE A 141 15.97 -21.48 -8.10
C PHE A 141 17.34 -21.02 -8.63
N PRO A 142 18.45 -21.50 -8.05
CA PRO A 142 19.78 -21.06 -8.43
C PRO A 142 20.05 -21.35 -9.91
N ASN A 143 20.42 -20.30 -10.66
CA ASN A 143 20.79 -20.36 -12.09
C ASN A 143 19.72 -20.90 -13.06
N TYR A 144 18.47 -21.03 -12.63
CA TYR A 144 17.38 -21.56 -13.46
C TYR A 144 16.80 -20.49 -14.41
N PHE A 145 16.45 -19.32 -13.86
CA PHE A 145 15.89 -18.21 -14.64
C PHE A 145 16.99 -17.39 -15.29
N LYS A 146 16.84 -17.12 -16.60
CA LYS A 146 17.78 -16.30 -17.38
C LYS A 146 17.21 -14.92 -17.70
N ASN A 147 15.88 -14.83 -17.77
CA ASN A 147 15.18 -13.57 -17.99
C ASN A 147 14.30 -13.21 -16.79
N PHE A 148 14.18 -11.93 -16.54
CA PHE A 148 13.25 -11.35 -15.58
C PHE A 148 12.33 -10.35 -16.27
N VAL A 149 11.05 -10.39 -15.95
CA VAL A 149 10.07 -9.42 -16.44
C VAL A 149 9.36 -8.83 -15.23
N PHE A 150 9.43 -7.50 -15.07
CA PHE A 150 8.76 -6.80 -13.98
C PHE A 150 7.50 -6.12 -14.50
N ILE A 151 6.35 -6.46 -13.92
CA ILE A 151 5.05 -5.89 -14.29
C ILE A 151 4.53 -5.00 -13.17
N SER A 152 4.08 -3.79 -13.51
CA SER A 152 3.28 -2.95 -12.62
C SER A 152 2.04 -2.44 -13.34
N VAL A 153 0.87 -2.65 -12.73
CA VAL A 153 -0.40 -2.11 -13.23
C VAL A 153 -0.84 -0.99 -12.28
N GLY A 154 -0.85 0.24 -12.80
CA GLY A 154 -1.33 1.43 -12.10
C GLY A 154 -2.85 1.50 -12.14
N VAL A 155 -3.46 1.76 -10.98
CA VAL A 155 -4.91 1.93 -10.87
C VAL A 155 -5.25 3.42 -10.93
N VAL A 156 -6.08 3.83 -11.89
CA VAL A 156 -6.61 5.20 -11.96
C VAL A 156 -8.03 5.24 -11.43
N ASP A 157 -8.27 6.05 -10.40
CA ASP A 157 -9.62 6.36 -9.94
C ASP A 157 -10.22 7.46 -10.81
N TRP A 158 -11.14 7.07 -11.70
CA TRP A 158 -11.83 7.99 -12.61
C TRP A 158 -12.55 9.14 -11.91
N LYS A 159 -12.91 9.00 -10.62
CA LYS A 159 -13.65 10.02 -9.86
C LYS A 159 -12.77 11.15 -9.33
N ASN A 160 -11.49 10.88 -9.10
CA ASN A 160 -10.56 11.83 -8.47
C ASN A 160 -9.58 12.47 -9.47
N PHE A 161 -9.69 12.11 -10.75
CA PHE A 161 -8.72 12.47 -11.76
C PHE A 161 -9.07 13.79 -12.47
N LYS A 162 -8.10 14.70 -12.56
CA LYS A 162 -8.31 16.07 -13.07
C LYS A 162 -7.83 16.29 -14.51
N GLY A 163 -7.22 15.29 -15.16
CA GLY A 163 -6.87 15.37 -16.58
C GLY A 163 -5.84 14.34 -17.06
N ALA A 164 -5.60 14.30 -18.37
CA ALA A 164 -4.65 13.38 -19.02
C ALA A 164 -3.19 13.54 -18.54
N GLU A 165 -2.80 14.72 -18.06
CA GLU A 165 -1.45 14.94 -17.52
C GLU A 165 -1.17 14.13 -16.26
N GLU A 166 -2.15 13.95 -15.37
CA GLU A 166 -1.96 13.14 -14.17
C GLU A 166 -1.73 11.66 -14.53
N VAL A 167 -2.32 11.15 -15.62
CA VAL A 167 -2.13 9.76 -16.09
C VAL A 167 -0.70 9.60 -16.57
N LYS A 168 -0.26 10.54 -17.41
CA LYS A 168 1.09 10.57 -17.96
C LYS A 168 2.16 10.69 -16.87
N ASN A 169 1.89 11.49 -15.84
CA ASN A 169 2.78 11.61 -14.68
C ASN A 169 2.86 10.32 -13.88
N LEU A 170 1.72 9.65 -13.66
CA LEU A 170 1.68 8.34 -12.99
C LEU A 170 2.41 7.26 -13.80
N GLU A 171 2.17 7.22 -15.10
CA GLU A 171 2.83 6.30 -16.04
C GLU A 171 4.35 6.50 -16.03
N SER A 172 4.80 7.76 -16.15
CA SER A 172 6.22 8.11 -16.08
C SER A 172 6.85 7.72 -14.74
N HIS A 173 6.11 7.89 -13.64
CA HIS A 173 6.55 7.47 -12.31
C HIS A 173 6.71 5.94 -12.22
N ILE A 174 5.70 5.18 -12.68
CA ILE A 174 5.74 3.70 -12.69
C ILE A 174 6.89 3.20 -13.55
N ALA A 175 7.08 3.76 -14.75
CA ALA A 175 8.16 3.41 -15.64
C ALA A 175 9.54 3.63 -14.98
N GLY A 176 9.74 4.77 -14.33
CA GLY A 176 10.98 5.08 -13.61
C GLY A 176 11.26 4.13 -12.43
N GLU A 177 10.21 3.70 -11.72
CA GLU A 177 10.32 2.71 -10.64
C GLU A 177 10.69 1.32 -11.18
N LEU A 178 10.08 0.89 -12.28
CA LEU A 178 10.39 -0.40 -12.90
C LEU A 178 11.80 -0.44 -13.51
N GLU A 179 12.28 0.67 -14.08
CA GLU A 179 13.63 0.76 -14.64
C GLU A 179 14.71 0.47 -13.57
N LYS A 180 14.45 0.82 -12.30
CA LYS A 180 15.36 0.48 -11.19
C LYS A 180 15.48 -1.04 -11.00
N TYR A 181 14.39 -1.81 -11.16
CA TYR A 181 14.44 -3.28 -11.11
C TYR A 181 15.19 -3.87 -12.31
N VAL A 182 14.98 -3.31 -13.50
CA VAL A 182 15.69 -3.73 -14.71
C VAL A 182 17.19 -3.52 -14.55
N ARG A 183 17.61 -2.32 -14.12
CA ARG A 183 19.02 -2.02 -13.82
C ARG A 183 19.59 -2.96 -12.77
N LEU A 184 18.87 -3.19 -11.68
CA LEU A 184 19.31 -4.11 -10.63
C LEU A 184 19.54 -5.52 -11.20
N SER A 185 18.58 -6.06 -11.95
CA SER A 185 18.66 -7.42 -12.51
C SER A 185 19.78 -7.56 -13.54
N ASN A 186 19.97 -6.54 -14.39
CA ASN A 186 21.08 -6.48 -15.34
C ASN A 186 22.43 -6.45 -14.61
N ASN A 187 22.54 -5.72 -13.49
CA ASN A 187 23.77 -5.73 -12.67
C ASN A 187 24.05 -7.10 -12.03
N PHE A 188 23.03 -7.94 -11.84
CA PHE A 188 23.19 -9.35 -11.44
C PHE A 188 23.49 -10.29 -12.61
N GLY A 189 23.58 -9.78 -13.84
CA GLY A 189 23.89 -10.57 -15.03
C GLY A 189 22.69 -11.30 -15.64
N PHE A 190 21.46 -10.85 -15.36
CA PHE A 190 20.24 -11.39 -15.97
C PHE A 190 19.62 -10.41 -16.95
N HIS A 191 19.04 -10.90 -18.05
CA HIS A 191 18.28 -10.03 -18.94
C HIS A 191 16.99 -9.62 -18.24
N ALA A 192 16.72 -8.31 -18.14
CA ALA A 192 15.48 -7.82 -17.55
C ALA A 192 14.72 -6.84 -18.46
N GLU A 193 13.39 -6.93 -18.39
CA GLU A 193 12.46 -6.05 -19.09
C GLU A 193 11.36 -5.59 -18.13
N SER A 194 10.81 -4.40 -18.36
CA SER A 194 9.69 -3.86 -17.61
C SER A 194 8.46 -3.69 -18.50
N ILE A 195 7.29 -4.01 -17.95
CA ILE A 195 5.98 -3.81 -18.58
C ILE A 195 5.11 -3.03 -17.60
N HIS A 196 4.47 -1.98 -18.10
CA HIS A 196 3.55 -1.18 -17.30
C HIS A 196 2.29 -0.86 -18.08
N SER A 197 1.20 -0.68 -17.35
CA SER A 197 -0.04 -0.14 -17.87
C SER A 197 -0.75 0.65 -16.77
N VAL A 198 -1.57 1.62 -17.17
CA VAL A 198 -2.30 2.50 -16.26
C VAL A 198 -3.76 2.49 -16.70
N GLU A 199 -4.62 1.81 -15.94
CA GLU A 199 -6.01 1.57 -16.34
C GLU A 199 -7.01 1.72 -15.19
N VAL A 200 -8.29 1.88 -15.57
CA VAL A 200 -9.43 2.01 -14.65
C VAL A 200 -9.90 0.63 -14.15
N ASP A 201 -9.73 -0.42 -14.97
CA ASP A 201 -9.97 -1.81 -14.59
C ASP A 201 -8.66 -2.60 -14.55
N THR A 202 -8.24 -2.97 -13.34
CA THR A 202 -6.94 -3.59 -13.13
C THR A 202 -6.89 -5.05 -13.53
N LEU A 203 -8.03 -5.74 -13.57
CA LEU A 203 -8.02 -7.21 -13.55
C LEU A 203 -7.96 -7.79 -14.95
N ALA A 204 -8.79 -7.27 -15.86
CA ALA A 204 -8.76 -7.62 -17.27
C ALA A 204 -7.42 -7.26 -17.94
N GLU A 205 -6.84 -6.12 -17.54
CA GLU A 205 -5.55 -5.68 -18.08
C GLU A 205 -4.39 -6.54 -17.57
N VAL A 206 -4.39 -6.93 -16.27
CA VAL A 206 -3.41 -7.90 -15.76
C VAL A 206 -3.48 -9.20 -16.56
N GLU A 207 -4.68 -9.69 -16.86
CA GLU A 207 -4.87 -10.89 -17.66
C GLU A 207 -4.28 -10.74 -19.08
N ALA A 208 -4.62 -9.66 -19.78
CA ALA A 208 -4.12 -9.37 -21.12
C ALA A 208 -2.59 -9.32 -21.18
N ARG A 209 -1.95 -8.68 -20.19
CA ARG A 209 -0.49 -8.61 -20.07
C ARG A 209 0.16 -9.95 -19.80
N CYS A 210 -0.47 -10.78 -18.98
CA CYS A 210 0.03 -12.14 -18.72
C CYS A 210 0.02 -12.98 -20.01
N GLU A 211 -1.04 -12.89 -20.81
CA GLU A 211 -1.13 -13.59 -22.10
C GLU A 211 -0.09 -13.07 -23.10
N GLU A 212 0.10 -11.76 -23.18
CA GLU A 212 1.14 -11.15 -24.03
C GLU A 212 2.54 -11.68 -23.69
N ILE A 213 2.87 -11.77 -22.40
CA ILE A 213 4.17 -12.27 -21.93
C ILE A 213 4.32 -13.76 -22.19
N GLN A 214 3.26 -14.54 -21.99
CA GLN A 214 3.28 -15.97 -22.27
C GLN A 214 3.50 -16.26 -23.76
N ARG A 215 2.98 -15.40 -24.66
CA ARG A 215 3.27 -15.47 -26.10
C ARG A 215 4.72 -15.10 -26.43
N LYS A 216 5.30 -14.15 -25.68
CA LYS A 216 6.68 -13.65 -25.90
C LYS A 216 7.76 -14.57 -25.30
N TYR A 217 7.43 -15.31 -24.25
CA TYR A 217 8.36 -16.18 -23.51
C TYR A 217 7.73 -17.56 -23.30
N ASN A 218 8.30 -18.59 -23.94
CA ASN A 218 7.72 -19.93 -23.96
C ASN A 218 7.75 -20.65 -22.60
N LYS A 219 8.57 -20.16 -21.66
CA LYS A 219 8.77 -20.73 -20.31
C LYS A 219 8.63 -19.66 -19.22
N ALA A 220 7.60 -18.82 -19.32
CA ALA A 220 7.29 -17.82 -18.31
C ALA A 220 6.63 -18.46 -17.07
N VAL A 221 7.12 -18.09 -15.88
CA VAL A 221 6.55 -18.45 -14.58
C VAL A 221 6.24 -17.17 -13.81
N PHE A 222 4.99 -17.02 -13.39
CA PHE A 222 4.51 -15.81 -12.73
C PHE A 222 4.66 -15.92 -11.22
N PHE A 223 5.41 -15.01 -10.63
CA PHE A 223 5.64 -14.90 -9.21
C PHE A 223 4.74 -13.82 -8.61
N VAL A 224 3.87 -14.23 -7.70
CA VAL A 224 2.97 -13.34 -6.98
C VAL A 224 3.46 -13.25 -5.53
N GLY A 225 3.91 -12.06 -5.12
CA GLY A 225 4.33 -11.81 -3.75
C GLY A 225 3.14 -11.79 -2.80
N LYS A 226 3.15 -12.63 -1.77
CA LYS A 226 2.16 -12.61 -0.68
C LYS A 226 2.83 -12.19 0.61
N LEU A 227 2.32 -11.13 1.22
CA LEU A 227 2.75 -10.70 2.56
C LEU A 227 2.24 -11.70 3.60
N VAL A 228 3.15 -12.27 4.39
CA VAL A 228 2.85 -13.16 5.50
C VAL A 228 3.36 -12.52 6.77
N PHE A 229 2.45 -12.17 7.69
CA PHE A 229 2.77 -11.50 8.95
C PHE A 229 2.90 -12.53 10.08
N GLU A 230 3.83 -12.29 11.00
CA GLU A 230 4.12 -13.19 12.13
C GLU A 230 2.97 -13.30 13.16
N GLU A 231 2.20 -12.23 13.35
CA GLU A 231 0.95 -12.23 14.10
C GLU A 231 -0.23 -12.04 13.13
N GLU A 232 -0.90 -13.13 12.74
CA GLU A 232 -2.13 -13.05 11.95
C GLU A 232 -3.34 -12.79 12.85
N ASN A 233 -3.94 -11.60 12.76
CA ASN A 233 -5.30 -11.36 13.26
C ASN A 233 -6.30 -11.51 12.10
N VAL A 234 -7.53 -11.96 12.38
CA VAL A 234 -8.60 -12.12 11.37
C VAL A 234 -8.79 -10.85 10.53
N PHE A 235 -8.64 -9.69 11.18
CA PHE A 235 -8.75 -8.37 10.56
C PHE A 235 -7.61 -8.03 9.58
N THR A 236 -6.36 -8.42 9.88
CA THR A 236 -5.20 -8.13 9.02
C THR A 236 -5.18 -9.04 7.80
N ARG A 237 -5.66 -10.29 7.94
CA ARG A 237 -5.83 -11.24 6.84
C ARG A 237 -6.85 -10.76 5.80
N PHE A 238 -7.95 -10.15 6.24
CA PHE A 238 -8.99 -9.65 5.35
C PHE A 238 -8.53 -8.45 4.52
N LEU A 239 -7.78 -7.52 5.12
CA LEU A 239 -7.44 -6.23 4.49
C LEU A 239 -6.27 -6.26 3.49
N HIS A 240 -5.36 -7.23 3.57
CA HIS A 240 -4.06 -7.13 2.87
C HIS A 240 -3.77 -8.22 1.83
N ASN A 241 -4.63 -9.23 1.70
CA ASN A 241 -4.31 -10.41 0.88
C ASN A 241 -5.23 -10.64 -0.33
N GLN A 242 -6.24 -9.80 -0.60
CA GLN A 242 -7.21 -10.10 -1.66
C GLN A 242 -6.61 -10.03 -3.08
N THR A 243 -5.73 -9.07 -3.37
CA THR A 243 -5.18 -8.88 -4.74
C THR A 243 -4.34 -10.07 -5.23
N ALA A 244 -3.47 -10.61 -4.38
CA ALA A 244 -2.62 -11.74 -4.74
C ALA A 244 -3.44 -13.00 -5.07
N PHE A 245 -4.50 -13.27 -4.29
CA PHE A 245 -5.41 -14.38 -4.56
C PHE A 245 -6.24 -14.18 -5.83
N SER A 246 -6.68 -12.95 -6.12
CA SER A 246 -7.41 -12.65 -7.36
C SER A 246 -6.54 -12.88 -8.60
N ILE A 247 -5.30 -12.37 -8.60
CA ILE A 247 -4.34 -12.58 -9.70
C ILE A 247 -4.05 -14.07 -9.87
N GLN A 248 -3.76 -14.77 -8.77
CA GLN A 248 -3.49 -16.21 -8.81
C GLN A 248 -4.67 -16.99 -9.39
N ARG A 249 -5.89 -16.68 -8.97
CA ARG A 249 -7.10 -17.38 -9.43
C ARG A 249 -7.26 -17.26 -10.95
N ILE A 250 -6.96 -16.09 -11.52
CA ILE A 250 -7.02 -15.85 -12.97
C ILE A 250 -5.95 -16.64 -13.70
N LEU A 251 -4.70 -16.57 -13.22
CA LEU A 251 -3.59 -17.32 -13.82
C LEU A 251 -3.85 -18.83 -13.80
N GLN A 252 -4.38 -19.35 -12.69
CA GLN A 252 -4.76 -20.75 -12.57
C GLN A 252 -5.89 -21.14 -13.52
N PHE A 253 -6.91 -20.31 -13.66
CA PHE A 253 -8.02 -20.56 -14.59
C PHE A 253 -7.53 -20.65 -16.05
N LYS A 254 -6.51 -19.88 -16.42
CA LYS A 254 -5.89 -19.89 -17.76
C LYS A 254 -4.81 -20.96 -17.95
N GLY A 255 -4.50 -21.76 -16.92
CA GLY A 255 -3.42 -22.75 -16.98
C GLY A 255 -2.02 -22.14 -17.02
N ILE A 256 -1.87 -20.87 -16.64
CA ILE A 256 -0.58 -20.17 -16.62
C ILE A 256 0.16 -20.55 -15.33
N PRO A 257 1.41 -21.07 -15.41
CA PRO A 257 2.19 -21.44 -14.23
C PRO A 257 2.42 -20.22 -13.32
N SER A 258 2.01 -20.34 -12.06
CA SER A 258 2.20 -19.29 -11.05
C SER A 258 2.70 -19.85 -9.74
N ILE A 259 3.57 -19.09 -9.05
CA ILE A 259 4.15 -19.42 -7.74
C ILE A 259 3.87 -18.27 -6.78
N ILE A 260 3.34 -18.59 -5.60
CA ILE A 260 3.20 -17.62 -4.52
C ILE A 260 4.51 -17.60 -3.72
N LEU A 261 5.14 -16.42 -3.63
CA LEU A 261 6.29 -16.23 -2.76
C LEU A 261 5.82 -15.67 -1.41
N PRO A 262 6.01 -16.40 -0.30
CA PRO A 262 5.73 -15.85 1.02
C PRO A 262 6.82 -14.84 1.39
N ILE A 263 6.42 -13.58 1.53
CA ILE A 263 7.30 -12.51 2.01
C ILE A 263 6.99 -12.32 3.49
N ARG A 264 7.88 -12.83 4.35
CA ARG A 264 7.72 -12.75 5.81
C ARG A 264 8.01 -11.34 6.29
N VAL A 265 7.04 -10.73 6.97
CA VAL A 265 7.24 -9.47 7.67
C VAL A 265 7.34 -9.77 9.16
N ILE A 266 8.58 -9.77 9.67
CA ILE A 266 8.92 -10.09 11.06
C ILE A 266 8.93 -8.78 11.87
N LYS A 267 8.28 -8.77 13.04
CA LYS A 267 8.43 -7.63 13.97
C LYS A 267 9.81 -7.73 14.59
N THR A 268 10.65 -6.70 14.42
CA THR A 268 11.87 -6.62 15.23
C THR A 268 11.46 -6.42 16.69
N VAL A 269 11.81 -7.38 17.55
CA VAL A 269 11.81 -7.19 19.00
C VAL A 269 12.66 -5.94 19.28
N LYS A 270 12.08 -5.05 20.08
CA LYS A 270 12.57 -3.71 20.35
C LYS A 270 13.90 -3.72 21.08
#